data_AF-A0A222FGB6-F1
#
_entry.id   AF-A0A222FGB6-F1
#
_cell.length_a   1.000
_cell.length_b   1.000
_cell.length_c   1.000
_cell.angle_alpha   90.00
_cell.angle_beta   90.00
_cell.angle_gamma   90.00
#
_symmetry.space_group_name_H-M   'P 1'
#
loop_
_entity.id
_entity.type
_entity.pdbx_description
1 polymer ?
#
loop_
_entity_poly.entity_id
_entity_poly.type
_entity_poly.pdbx_seq_one_letter_code
_entity_poly.pdbx_strand_id
1 'polypeptide(L)'
;MMWWVGLCLVVAIWAYYVSSAARRPELHYLATAEHQRLLQQIPQLQQRFWVTPWLFNGYLQLLWLGLRKRFAAPLQYDRSEPMVMADGGTTALHWLDRGVSDDTPIIIVLHTITGSAHSMRGLMQDLQQQTGWRMVLCERRGHGELALTSAKFNTMGDVEDLVEHVVAIEAQFPSAPLYMMGVSAGTGLLTRYLVQQGQNTPVKAAFSYCPGYDIEVAFSRAAPWLSKKMARKLIQQFVTPNETVLLNHATALEAPDDYHALASAQSLQQFQERLYRFSGYDSLADYMAHCNPVNGMENIAIPVMVLNAEDDPICAADNVRDFQAMLSQLPEVMLVITRRGTHCAHFSGIWPKPWAHQLAGRYFLVCQQASGSD
;
A
#
# COMPACT_ATOMS: atom_id res chain seq x y z
N MET A 1 -40.35 -32.80 8.16
CA MET A 1 -38.94 -33.26 8.16
C MET A 1 -38.02 -32.34 7.35
N MET A 2 -38.40 -31.91 6.14
CA MET A 2 -37.57 -31.07 5.25
C MET A 2 -37.21 -29.67 5.81
N TRP A 3 -38.12 -29.02 6.55
CA TRP A 3 -37.90 -27.70 7.15
C TRP A 3 -36.82 -27.69 8.25
N TRP A 4 -36.73 -28.76 9.04
CA TRP A 4 -35.72 -28.89 10.09
C TRP A 4 -34.32 -29.06 9.53
N VAL A 5 -34.17 -29.81 8.44
CA VAL A 5 -32.87 -29.97 7.75
C VAL A 5 -32.39 -28.63 7.18
N GLY A 6 -33.29 -27.87 6.54
CA GLY A 6 -32.98 -26.53 6.04
C GLY A 6 -32.56 -25.56 7.15
N LEU A 7 -33.28 -25.55 8.27
CA LEU A 7 -32.94 -24.73 9.43
C LEU A 7 -31.57 -25.12 10.02
N CYS A 8 -31.31 -26.42 10.19
CA CYS A 8 -30.02 -26.91 10.69
C CYS A 8 -28.85 -26.51 9.78
N LEU A 9 -29.03 -26.57 8.45
CA LEU A 9 -28.02 -26.13 7.48
C LEU A 9 -27.75 -24.63 7.58
N VAL A 10 -28.79 -23.80 7.67
CA VAL A 10 -28.63 -22.33 7.83
C VAL A 10 -27.90 -22.00 9.13
N VAL A 11 -28.26 -22.66 10.23
CA VAL A 11 -27.59 -22.48 11.54
C VAL A 11 -26.14 -22.93 11.46
N ALA A 12 -25.84 -24.06 10.81
CA ALA A 12 -24.47 -24.54 10.64
C ALA A 12 -23.62 -23.60 9.77
N ILE A 13 -24.16 -23.09 8.66
CA ILE A 13 -23.48 -22.11 7.79
C ILE A 13 -23.22 -20.81 8.55
N TRP A 14 -24.21 -20.32 9.30
CA TRP A 14 -24.06 -19.11 10.11
C TRP A 14 -23.03 -19.29 11.23
N ALA A 15 -23.07 -20.43 11.94
CA ALA A 15 -22.11 -20.75 12.98
C ALA A 15 -20.69 -20.87 12.40
N TYR A 16 -20.52 -21.52 11.24
CA TYR A 16 -19.25 -21.57 10.52
C TYR A 16 -18.77 -20.17 10.12
N TYR A 17 -19.64 -19.35 9.54
CA TYR A 17 -19.31 -17.98 9.14
C TYR A 17 -18.86 -17.12 10.33
N VAL A 18 -19.57 -17.15 11.46
CA VAL A 18 -19.22 -16.38 12.67
C VAL A 18 -17.93 -16.88 13.31
N SER A 19 -17.68 -18.19 13.32
CA SER A 19 -16.50 -18.77 13.95
C SER A 19 -15.23 -18.69 13.10
N SER A 20 -15.35 -18.76 11.77
CA SER A 20 -14.20 -18.89 10.86
C SER A 20 -13.91 -17.65 10.02
N ALA A 21 -14.91 -16.81 9.74
CA ALA A 21 -14.80 -15.71 8.79
C ALA A 21 -15.01 -14.35 9.47
N ALA A 22 -16.11 -14.18 10.20
CA ALA A 22 -16.45 -12.94 10.89
C ALA A 22 -15.80 -12.84 12.29
N ARG A 23 -14.46 -12.80 12.32
CA ARG A 23 -13.68 -12.66 13.57
C ARG A 23 -13.35 -11.20 13.87
N ARG A 24 -13.07 -10.92 15.13
CA ARG A 24 -12.48 -9.63 15.53
C ARG A 24 -11.05 -9.55 15.00
N PRO A 25 -10.56 -8.37 14.59
CA PRO A 25 -9.14 -8.18 14.30
C PRO A 25 -8.30 -8.52 15.53
N GLU A 26 -7.14 -9.12 15.29
CA GLU A 26 -6.07 -9.25 16.27
C GLU A 26 -5.24 -7.97 16.27
N LEU A 27 -4.87 -7.49 17.45
CA LEU A 27 -4.19 -6.21 17.63
C LEU A 27 -2.89 -6.44 18.37
N HIS A 28 -1.81 -5.90 17.83
CA HIS A 28 -0.47 -5.94 18.42
C HIS A 28 0.11 -4.54 18.46
N TYR A 29 0.37 -4.04 19.66
CA TYR A 29 0.83 -2.68 19.89
C TYR A 29 1.39 -2.55 21.30
N LEU A 30 2.28 -1.57 21.50
CA LEU A 30 2.69 -1.16 22.84
C LEU A 30 1.57 -0.31 23.45
N ALA A 31 1.17 -0.60 24.69
CA ALA A 31 0.08 0.14 25.34
C ALA A 31 0.48 1.60 25.66
N THR A 32 0.19 2.51 24.73
CA THR A 32 0.38 3.97 24.87
C THR A 32 -0.97 4.68 25.04
N ALA A 33 -0.96 5.92 25.51
CA ALA A 33 -2.17 6.74 25.61
C ALA A 33 -2.84 6.92 24.24
N GLU A 34 -2.04 7.09 23.19
CA GLU A 34 -2.52 7.23 21.82
C GLU A 34 -3.23 5.95 21.34
N HIS A 35 -2.63 4.78 21.54
CA HIS A 35 -3.28 3.52 21.19
C HIS A 35 -4.59 3.27 21.95
N GLN A 36 -4.66 3.63 23.23
CA GLN A 36 -5.92 3.55 23.99
C GLN A 36 -7.00 4.47 23.41
N ARG A 37 -6.62 5.68 22.99
CA ARG A 37 -7.51 6.63 22.33
C ARG A 37 -8.05 6.07 21.01
N LEU A 38 -7.18 5.48 20.17
CA LEU A 38 -7.58 4.82 18.92
C LEU A 38 -8.60 3.71 19.19
N LEU A 39 -8.40 2.88 20.20
CA LEU A 39 -9.32 1.79 20.54
C LEU A 39 -10.69 2.29 20.98
N GLN A 40 -10.74 3.42 21.70
CA GLN A 40 -12.00 4.02 22.15
C GLN A 40 -12.77 4.67 21.00
N GLN A 41 -12.06 5.30 20.05
CA GLN A 41 -12.68 6.09 18.98
C GLN A 41 -12.88 5.33 17.66
N ILE A 42 -12.25 4.15 17.50
CA ILE A 42 -12.34 3.32 16.30
C ILE A 42 -12.97 1.96 16.64
N PRO A 43 -14.31 1.85 16.65
CA PRO A 43 -15.00 0.60 17.00
C PRO A 43 -14.63 -0.59 16.12
N GLN A 44 -14.20 -0.35 14.88
CA GLN A 44 -13.76 -1.39 13.94
C GLN A 44 -12.59 -2.23 14.47
N LEU A 45 -11.77 -1.69 15.37
CA LEU A 45 -10.66 -2.43 15.99
C LEU A 45 -11.15 -3.46 17.02
N GLN A 46 -12.30 -3.21 17.65
CA GLN A 46 -12.83 -4.05 18.73
C GLN A 46 -14.03 -4.91 18.31
N GLN A 47 -14.64 -4.60 17.17
CA GLN A 47 -15.79 -5.31 16.62
C GLN A 47 -15.39 -6.41 15.64
N ARG A 48 -16.31 -7.33 15.37
CA ARG A 48 -16.10 -8.37 14.35
C ARG A 48 -16.01 -7.72 12.96
N PHE A 49 -14.99 -8.09 12.20
CA PHE A 49 -14.96 -7.81 10.78
C PHE A 49 -15.93 -8.74 10.06
N TRP A 50 -17.13 -8.24 9.72
CA TRP A 50 -18.16 -9.00 9.04
C TRP A 50 -17.87 -9.10 7.54
N VAL A 51 -16.91 -9.95 7.17
CA VAL A 51 -16.54 -10.19 5.77
C VAL A 51 -17.78 -10.53 4.93
N THR A 52 -17.90 -9.99 3.72
CA THR A 52 -19.07 -10.25 2.88
C THR A 52 -19.37 -11.76 2.77
N PRO A 53 -20.57 -12.25 3.15
CA PRO A 53 -20.83 -13.69 3.32
C PRO A 53 -20.61 -14.53 2.06
N TRP A 54 -20.89 -13.99 0.88
CA TRP A 54 -20.67 -14.65 -0.40
C TRP A 54 -19.24 -14.46 -0.96
N LEU A 55 -18.39 -13.70 -0.25
CA LEU A 55 -16.95 -13.55 -0.47
C LEU A 55 -16.14 -14.27 0.63
N PHE A 56 -16.61 -15.45 1.05
CA PHE A 56 -16.11 -16.20 2.20
C PHE A 56 -14.67 -16.73 2.06
N ASN A 57 -14.05 -16.63 0.89
CA ASN A 57 -12.66 -17.03 0.65
C ASN A 57 -11.89 -15.97 -0.17
N GLY A 58 -10.56 -16.03 -0.10
CA GLY A 58 -9.68 -15.05 -0.76
C GLY A 58 -9.82 -15.00 -2.28
N TYR A 59 -10.06 -16.12 -2.95
CA TYR A 59 -10.23 -16.14 -4.42
C TYR A 59 -11.46 -15.36 -4.86
N LEU A 60 -12.58 -15.53 -4.16
CA LEU A 60 -13.81 -14.78 -4.45
C LEU A 60 -13.63 -13.29 -4.17
N GLN A 61 -12.96 -12.92 -3.08
CA GLN A 61 -12.64 -11.53 -2.76
C GLN A 61 -11.75 -10.87 -3.83
N LEU A 62 -10.71 -11.57 -4.30
CA LEU A 62 -9.84 -11.07 -5.37
C LEU A 62 -10.59 -10.97 -6.71
N LEU A 63 -11.45 -11.94 -7.03
CA LEU A 63 -12.30 -11.88 -8.22
C LEU A 63 -13.22 -10.66 -8.15
N TRP A 64 -13.89 -10.46 -7.02
CA TRP A 64 -14.77 -9.30 -6.81
C TRP A 64 -14.01 -7.97 -6.87
N LEU A 65 -12.81 -7.89 -6.28
CA LEU A 65 -11.94 -6.72 -6.40
C LEU A 65 -11.62 -6.41 -7.88
N GLY A 66 -11.31 -7.44 -8.67
CA GLY A 66 -11.09 -7.32 -10.11
C GLY A 66 -12.33 -6.85 -10.87
N LEU A 67 -13.50 -7.41 -10.57
CA LEU A 67 -14.76 -6.99 -11.18
C LEU A 67 -15.12 -5.54 -10.80
N ARG A 68 -15.01 -5.17 -9.52
CA ARG A 68 -15.21 -3.79 -9.04
C ARG A 68 -14.28 -2.83 -9.77
N LYS A 69 -13.00 -3.18 -9.94
CA LYS A 69 -12.05 -2.35 -10.71
C LYS A 69 -12.37 -2.27 -12.19
N ARG A 70 -12.93 -3.32 -12.79
CA ARG A 70 -13.30 -3.32 -14.22
C ARG A 70 -14.56 -2.50 -14.49
N PHE A 71 -15.55 -2.59 -13.61
CA PHE A 71 -16.87 -1.98 -13.81
C PHE A 71 -17.08 -0.67 -13.04
N ALA A 72 -16.15 -0.27 -12.17
CA ALA A 72 -16.23 1.03 -11.51
C ALA A 72 -16.19 2.14 -12.57
N ALA A 73 -17.07 3.12 -12.37
CA ALA A 73 -17.12 4.33 -13.18
C ALA A 73 -15.72 4.94 -13.34
N PRO A 74 -15.43 5.56 -14.50
CA PRO A 74 -14.22 6.33 -14.65
C PRO A 74 -14.21 7.45 -13.60
N LEU A 75 -13.07 7.62 -12.94
CA LEU A 75 -12.80 8.80 -12.12
C LEU A 75 -12.06 9.79 -13.00
N GLN A 76 -12.58 11.00 -13.10
CA GLN A 76 -11.81 12.12 -13.58
C GLN A 76 -11.14 12.74 -12.36
N TYR A 77 -9.81 12.71 -12.33
CA TYR A 77 -9.06 13.51 -11.38
C TYR A 77 -9.30 14.99 -11.69
N ASP A 78 -9.37 15.82 -10.65
CA ASP A 78 -9.59 17.26 -10.82
C ASP A 78 -8.41 17.91 -11.57
N ARG A 79 -7.21 17.42 -11.30
CA ARG A 79 -5.98 17.78 -12.02
C ARG A 79 -4.94 16.66 -11.92
N SER A 80 -4.05 16.64 -12.90
CA SER A 80 -2.88 15.73 -12.94
C SER A 80 -1.67 16.55 -13.34
N GLU A 81 -0.64 16.52 -12.51
CA GLU A 81 0.54 17.39 -12.59
C GLU A 81 1.78 16.51 -12.76
N PRO A 82 2.30 16.36 -13.99
CA PRO A 82 3.59 15.72 -14.21
C PRO A 82 4.69 16.52 -13.52
N MET A 83 5.63 15.81 -12.89
CA MET A 83 6.79 16.39 -12.24
C MET A 83 8.07 15.80 -12.84
N VAL A 84 9.05 16.66 -13.07
CA VAL A 84 10.41 16.26 -13.44
C VAL A 84 11.25 16.30 -12.17
N MET A 85 11.79 15.15 -11.79
CA MET A 85 12.61 14.97 -10.59
C MET A 85 14.03 15.51 -10.83
N ALA A 86 14.82 15.65 -9.77
CA ALA A 86 16.16 16.24 -9.85
C ALA A 86 17.12 15.51 -10.82
N ASP A 87 16.95 14.21 -11.01
CA ASP A 87 17.74 13.38 -11.95
C ASP A 87 17.14 13.30 -13.36
N GLY A 88 16.10 14.09 -13.66
CA GLY A 88 15.40 14.10 -14.94
C GLY A 88 14.32 13.03 -15.10
N GLY A 89 14.11 12.16 -14.09
CA GLY A 89 13.00 11.20 -14.09
C GLY A 89 11.62 11.88 -14.04
N THR A 90 10.60 11.21 -14.57
CA THR A 90 9.23 11.75 -14.60
C THR A 90 8.30 10.98 -13.67
N THR A 91 7.61 11.72 -12.81
CA THR A 91 6.54 11.24 -11.92
C THR A 91 5.29 12.11 -12.13
N ALA A 92 4.20 11.85 -11.41
CA ALA A 92 3.04 12.74 -11.43
C ALA A 92 2.27 12.75 -10.11
N LEU A 93 1.57 13.86 -9.86
CA LEU A 93 0.58 13.99 -8.80
C LEU A 93 -0.83 14.03 -9.40
N HIS A 94 -1.73 13.17 -8.92
CA HIS A 94 -3.14 13.18 -9.35
C HIS A 94 -4.05 13.54 -8.19
N TRP A 95 -4.85 14.59 -8.37
CA TRP A 95 -5.56 15.24 -7.28
C TRP A 95 -7.06 15.01 -7.34
N LEU A 96 -7.67 14.83 -6.16
CA LEU A 96 -9.09 15.08 -5.92
C LEU A 96 -9.21 16.16 -4.86
N ASP A 97 -9.50 17.38 -5.29
CA ASP A 97 -9.38 18.57 -4.45
C ASP A 97 -10.39 19.67 -4.79
N ARG A 98 -11.34 19.42 -5.69
CA ARG A 98 -12.36 20.40 -6.04
C ARG A 98 -13.27 20.70 -4.85
N GLY A 99 -13.39 22.00 -4.53
CA GLY A 99 -14.36 22.51 -3.56
C GLY A 99 -13.94 22.37 -2.10
N VAL A 100 -12.68 22.05 -1.83
CA VAL A 100 -12.11 22.01 -0.46
C VAL A 100 -11.20 23.24 -0.23
N SER A 101 -11.10 23.70 1.01
CA SER A 101 -10.29 24.85 1.39
C SER A 101 -8.79 24.54 1.38
N ASP A 102 -7.94 25.56 1.31
CA ASP A 102 -6.48 25.37 1.23
C ASP A 102 -5.90 24.69 2.48
N ASP A 103 -6.49 24.90 3.66
CA ASP A 103 -6.14 24.28 4.94
C ASP A 103 -6.76 22.88 5.15
N THR A 104 -7.58 22.40 4.20
CA THR A 104 -8.13 21.04 4.27
C THR A 104 -6.99 20.02 4.29
N PRO A 105 -6.98 19.07 5.24
CA PRO A 105 -5.93 18.05 5.30
C PRO A 105 -5.80 17.24 4.00
N ILE A 106 -4.59 16.71 3.77
CA ILE A 106 -4.24 15.99 2.54
C ILE A 106 -3.89 14.55 2.87
N ILE A 107 -4.48 13.60 2.15
CA ILE A 107 -4.03 12.20 2.16
C ILE A 107 -3.23 11.93 0.89
N ILE A 108 -1.92 11.71 1.08
CA ILE A 108 -0.98 11.26 0.07
C ILE A 108 -1.09 9.74 -0.07
N VAL A 109 -1.39 9.25 -1.27
CA VAL A 109 -1.59 7.83 -1.54
C VAL A 109 -0.43 7.30 -2.38
N LEU A 110 0.18 6.21 -1.91
CA LEU A 110 1.26 5.49 -2.59
C LEU A 110 0.73 4.16 -3.13
N HIS A 111 0.76 4.00 -4.46
CA HIS A 111 0.09 2.90 -5.15
C HIS A 111 0.86 1.57 -5.10
N THR A 112 0.19 0.51 -5.59
CA THR A 112 0.73 -0.85 -5.63
C THR A 112 1.81 -1.04 -6.72
N ILE A 113 2.42 -2.23 -6.78
CA ILE A 113 3.60 -2.55 -7.63
C ILE A 113 3.39 -2.30 -9.14
N THR A 114 2.16 -2.39 -9.60
CA THR A 114 1.75 -2.02 -10.98
C THR A 114 0.51 -1.13 -10.92
N GLY A 115 0.45 -0.30 -9.87
CA GLY A 115 -0.60 0.66 -9.66
C GLY A 115 -0.52 1.80 -10.67
N SER A 116 -1.59 2.59 -10.70
CA SER A 116 -1.73 3.77 -11.56
C SER A 116 -2.87 4.64 -11.04
N ALA A 117 -2.94 5.88 -11.51
CA ALA A 117 -4.07 6.78 -11.29
C ALA A 117 -5.42 6.08 -11.56
N HIS A 118 -5.54 5.38 -12.68
CA HIS A 118 -6.75 4.66 -13.02
C HIS A 118 -7.06 3.52 -12.04
N SER A 119 -6.07 2.70 -11.68
CA SER A 119 -6.30 1.51 -10.85
C SER A 119 -6.60 1.82 -9.37
N MET A 120 -6.16 2.99 -8.89
CA MET A 120 -6.32 3.45 -7.51
C MET A 120 -7.58 4.31 -7.29
N ARG A 121 -8.31 4.66 -8.36
CA ARG A 121 -9.48 5.55 -8.30
C ARG A 121 -10.52 5.21 -7.24
N GLY A 122 -10.80 3.92 -7.05
CA GLY A 122 -11.79 3.47 -6.06
C GLY A 122 -11.34 3.74 -4.63
N LEU A 123 -10.04 3.56 -4.34
CA LEU A 123 -9.49 3.92 -3.03
C LEU A 123 -9.54 5.44 -2.81
N MET A 124 -9.12 6.21 -3.81
CA MET A 124 -9.12 7.68 -3.75
C MET A 124 -10.53 8.21 -3.45
N GLN A 125 -11.55 7.72 -4.18
CA GLN A 125 -12.96 8.08 -3.95
C GLN A 125 -13.46 7.62 -2.58
N ASP A 126 -13.17 6.37 -2.19
CA ASP A 126 -13.63 5.83 -0.91
C ASP A 126 -13.07 6.69 0.24
N LEU A 127 -11.76 6.99 0.25
CA LEU A 127 -11.13 7.82 1.29
C LEU A 127 -11.65 9.26 1.29
N GLN A 128 -11.79 9.89 0.12
CA GLN A 128 -12.34 11.24 0.02
C GLN A 128 -13.77 11.30 0.57
N GLN A 129 -14.60 10.32 0.24
CA GLN A 129 -15.98 10.25 0.77
C GLN A 129 -16.03 10.01 2.28
N GLN A 130 -15.05 9.29 2.84
CA GLN A 130 -15.01 9.05 4.30
C GLN A 130 -14.55 10.27 5.09
N THR A 131 -13.68 11.10 4.52
CA THR A 131 -12.96 12.15 5.27
C THR A 131 -13.38 13.56 4.86
N GLY A 132 -13.83 13.74 3.61
CA GLY A 132 -14.02 15.06 3.00
C GLY A 132 -12.69 15.77 2.67
N TRP A 133 -11.56 15.06 2.77
CA TRP A 133 -10.23 15.66 2.66
C TRP A 133 -9.73 15.71 1.21
N ARG A 134 -8.68 16.52 1.01
CA ARG A 134 -7.95 16.57 -0.24
C ARG A 134 -7.19 15.26 -0.44
N MET A 135 -7.25 14.69 -1.63
CA MET A 135 -6.52 13.46 -1.96
C MET A 135 -5.47 13.76 -3.02
N VAL A 136 -4.29 13.18 -2.87
CA VAL A 136 -3.25 13.19 -3.90
C VAL A 136 -2.65 11.80 -4.06
N LEU A 137 -2.58 11.32 -5.30
CA LEU A 137 -1.88 10.08 -5.64
C LEU A 137 -0.53 10.44 -6.24
N CYS A 138 0.54 9.91 -5.65
CA CYS A 138 1.89 9.99 -6.19
C CYS A 138 2.10 8.84 -7.19
N GLU A 139 1.98 9.12 -8.48
CA GLU A 139 2.29 8.14 -9.54
C GLU A 139 3.79 8.14 -9.81
N ARG A 140 4.38 6.94 -9.71
CA ARG A 140 5.83 6.71 -9.77
C ARG A 140 6.30 6.52 -11.21
N ARG A 141 7.60 6.69 -11.44
CA ARG A 141 8.26 6.52 -12.75
C ARG A 141 7.82 5.25 -13.46
N GLY A 142 7.51 5.35 -14.76
CA GLY A 142 7.13 4.22 -15.62
C GLY A 142 5.82 3.52 -15.26
N HIS A 143 5.04 4.02 -14.30
CA HIS A 143 3.74 3.44 -13.93
C HIS A 143 2.58 4.10 -14.67
N GLY A 144 1.49 3.35 -14.83
CA GLY A 144 0.33 3.83 -15.56
C GLY A 144 0.70 4.16 -17.01
N GLU A 145 0.46 5.40 -17.40
CA GLU A 145 0.81 5.94 -18.72
C GLU A 145 2.04 6.85 -18.67
N LEU A 146 2.70 6.99 -17.52
CA LEU A 146 3.92 7.78 -17.41
C LEU A 146 5.07 7.09 -18.12
N ALA A 147 5.76 7.84 -18.97
CA ALA A 147 6.98 7.40 -19.59
C ALA A 147 8.09 7.22 -18.55
N LEU A 148 8.94 6.22 -18.76
CA LEU A 148 10.19 6.08 -18.03
C LEU A 148 11.24 6.95 -18.75
N THR A 149 11.45 8.18 -18.28
CA THR A 149 12.33 9.18 -18.91
C THR A 149 13.77 9.15 -18.39
N SER A 150 13.99 8.48 -17.27
CA SER A 150 15.30 8.13 -16.71
C SER A 150 15.34 6.62 -16.51
N ALA A 151 16.52 6.01 -16.65
CA ALA A 151 16.68 4.57 -16.43
C ALA A 151 16.53 4.16 -14.95
N LYS A 152 16.54 5.13 -14.01
CA LYS A 152 16.33 4.86 -12.59
C LYS A 152 14.84 4.63 -12.27
N PHE A 153 14.47 3.44 -11.81
CA PHE A 153 13.15 3.09 -11.27
C PHE A 153 13.21 1.99 -10.18
N ASN A 154 12.16 1.94 -9.35
CA ASN A 154 12.02 0.95 -8.29
C ASN A 154 10.56 0.49 -8.16
N THR A 155 10.32 -0.83 -8.12
CA THR A 155 8.99 -1.45 -7.98
C THR A 155 8.32 -1.11 -6.65
N MET A 156 9.13 -0.94 -5.59
CA MET A 156 8.71 -0.54 -4.25
C MET A 156 8.73 0.97 -4.06
N GLY A 157 9.24 1.74 -5.03
CA GLY A 157 9.28 3.20 -5.03
C GLY A 157 10.63 3.77 -4.63
N ASP A 158 10.82 5.04 -4.95
CA ASP A 158 12.04 5.81 -4.73
C ASP A 158 11.78 6.88 -3.66
N VAL A 159 12.61 6.96 -2.63
CA VAL A 159 12.33 7.84 -1.48
C VAL A 159 12.65 9.28 -1.85
N GLU A 160 13.66 9.52 -2.68
CA GLU A 160 14.02 10.85 -3.16
C GLU A 160 12.86 11.46 -3.97
N ASP A 161 12.23 10.69 -4.87
CA ASP A 161 11.02 11.11 -5.59
C ASP A 161 9.89 11.51 -4.62
N LEU A 162 9.67 10.72 -3.56
CA LEU A 162 8.61 11.00 -2.59
C LEU A 162 8.92 12.24 -1.75
N VAL A 163 10.18 12.49 -1.41
CA VAL A 163 10.60 13.73 -0.74
C VAL A 163 10.29 14.93 -1.63
N GLU A 164 10.63 14.87 -2.92
CA GLU A 164 10.30 15.93 -3.88
C GLU A 164 8.78 16.14 -4.01
N HIS A 165 7.99 15.06 -4.02
CA HIS A 165 6.52 15.14 -3.98
C HIS A 165 6.01 15.84 -2.73
N VAL A 166 6.48 15.43 -1.55
CA VAL A 166 6.02 16.02 -0.27
C VAL A 166 6.37 17.51 -0.22
N VAL A 167 7.59 17.90 -0.60
CA VAL A 167 8.01 19.31 -0.66
C VAL A 167 7.12 20.11 -1.61
N ALA A 168 6.80 19.59 -2.79
CA ALA A 168 5.91 20.26 -3.74
C ALA A 168 4.47 20.41 -3.19
N ILE A 169 3.96 19.38 -2.49
CA ILE A 169 2.64 19.39 -1.86
C ILE A 169 2.59 20.43 -0.73
N GLU A 170 3.60 20.48 0.14
CA GLU A 170 3.68 21.48 1.22
C GLU A 170 3.82 22.90 0.68
N ALA A 171 4.61 23.10 -0.37
CA ALA A 171 4.76 24.41 -1.00
C ALA A 171 3.42 24.92 -1.58
N GLN A 172 2.59 24.03 -2.09
CA GLN A 172 1.26 24.37 -2.62
C GLN A 172 0.22 24.57 -1.51
N PHE A 173 0.30 23.80 -0.42
CA PHE A 173 -0.65 23.82 0.70
C PHE A 173 0.04 23.90 2.06
N PRO A 174 0.70 25.01 2.39
CA PRO A 174 1.57 25.12 3.57
C PRO A 174 0.83 25.00 4.91
N SER A 175 -0.48 25.25 4.91
CA SER A 175 -1.32 25.16 6.11
C SER A 175 -2.05 23.81 6.25
N ALA A 176 -1.97 22.94 5.24
CA ALA A 176 -2.71 21.69 5.23
C ALA A 176 -1.95 20.57 5.96
N PRO A 177 -2.52 19.93 6.98
CA PRO A 177 -1.90 18.78 7.61
C PRO A 177 -1.79 17.59 6.63
N LEU A 178 -0.61 16.96 6.60
CA LEU A 178 -0.34 15.84 5.70
C LEU A 178 -0.53 14.48 6.38
N TYR A 179 -1.14 13.56 5.65
CA TYR A 179 -1.34 12.16 6.02
C TYR A 179 -0.90 11.29 4.86
N MET A 180 -0.51 10.04 5.13
CA MET A 180 0.00 9.18 4.06
C MET A 180 -0.55 7.76 4.15
N MET A 181 -0.95 7.19 3.01
CA MET A 181 -1.40 5.80 2.91
C MET A 181 -0.62 5.04 1.84
N GLY A 182 0.09 4.00 2.26
CA GLY A 182 0.75 3.06 1.36
C GLY A 182 -0.13 1.83 1.13
N VAL A 183 -0.16 1.32 -0.09
CA VAL A 183 -0.93 0.11 -0.44
C VAL A 183 -0.04 -0.91 -1.13
N SER A 184 0.00 -2.14 -0.60
CA SER A 184 0.86 -3.21 -1.12
C SER A 184 2.30 -2.71 -1.27
N ALA A 185 2.91 -2.74 -2.46
CA ALA A 185 4.27 -2.21 -2.67
C ALA A 185 4.45 -0.74 -2.24
N GLY A 186 3.42 0.10 -2.30
CA GLY A 186 3.48 1.49 -1.84
C GLY A 186 3.72 1.61 -0.32
N THR A 187 3.46 0.56 0.45
CA THR A 187 3.84 0.51 1.87
C THR A 187 5.35 0.47 2.07
N GLY A 188 6.11 -0.13 1.14
CA GLY A 188 7.56 -0.16 1.24
C GLY A 188 8.15 1.24 1.08
N LEU A 189 7.63 2.01 0.11
CA LEU A 189 7.97 3.43 -0.03
C LEU A 189 7.58 4.22 1.21
N LEU A 190 6.35 4.04 1.72
CA LEU A 190 5.87 4.70 2.93
C LEU A 190 6.83 4.47 4.10
N THR A 191 7.12 3.22 4.41
CA THR A 191 7.95 2.87 5.57
C THR A 191 9.35 3.46 5.44
N ARG A 192 10.00 3.28 4.28
CA ARG A 192 11.35 3.82 4.05
C ARG A 192 11.40 5.34 4.15
N TYR A 193 10.39 6.02 3.62
CA TYR A 193 10.26 7.47 3.76
C TYR A 193 10.13 7.88 5.23
N LEU A 194 9.24 7.24 6.00
CA LEU A 194 9.05 7.57 7.41
C LEU A 194 10.29 7.29 8.25
N VAL A 195 11.00 6.20 7.97
CA VAL A 195 12.27 5.85 8.62
C VAL A 195 13.35 6.89 8.30
N GLN A 196 13.48 7.30 7.04
CA GLN A 196 14.50 8.26 6.62
C GLN A 196 14.22 9.67 7.15
N GLN A 197 12.96 10.10 7.17
CA GLN A 197 12.59 11.42 7.67
C GLN A 197 12.54 11.47 9.21
N GLY A 198 12.19 10.36 9.86
CA GLY A 198 12.05 10.28 11.31
C GLY A 198 11.19 11.41 11.88
N GLN A 199 11.72 12.15 12.85
CA GLN A 199 11.04 13.29 13.48
C GLN A 199 10.84 14.50 12.55
N ASN A 200 11.56 14.57 11.43
CA ASN A 200 11.47 15.69 10.49
C ASN A 200 10.32 15.53 9.47
N THR A 201 9.60 14.41 9.50
CA THR A 201 8.48 14.21 8.56
C THR A 201 7.35 15.22 8.84
N PRO A 202 6.79 15.87 7.81
CA PRO A 202 5.61 16.72 7.96
C PRO A 202 4.32 15.90 8.12
N VAL A 203 4.37 14.60 7.83
CA VAL A 203 3.23 13.68 7.91
C VAL A 203 2.82 13.47 9.36
N LYS A 204 1.53 13.65 9.68
CA LYS A 204 0.99 13.53 11.04
C LYS A 204 0.60 12.12 11.45
N ALA A 205 0.13 11.32 10.51
CA ALA A 205 -0.13 9.90 10.71
C ALA A 205 -0.12 9.15 9.38
N ALA A 206 0.18 7.85 9.42
CA ALA A 206 0.23 7.01 8.23
C ALA A 206 -0.53 5.69 8.36
N PHE A 207 -0.94 5.14 7.22
CA PHE A 207 -1.65 3.87 7.14
C PHE A 207 -0.97 2.94 6.12
N SER A 208 -0.57 1.76 6.56
CA SER A 208 0.09 0.74 5.75
C SER A 208 -0.87 -0.41 5.47
N TYR A 209 -1.34 -0.53 4.22
CA TYR A 209 -2.35 -1.51 3.84
C TYR A 209 -1.76 -2.70 3.07
N CYS A 210 -1.82 -3.90 3.68
CA CYS A 210 -1.27 -5.15 3.18
C CYS A 210 0.23 -5.02 2.82
N PRO A 211 1.11 -4.67 3.78
CA PRO A 211 2.50 -4.38 3.48
C PRO A 211 3.33 -5.56 3.00
N GLY A 212 4.35 -5.25 2.20
CA GLY A 212 5.52 -6.11 2.04
C GLY A 212 6.55 -5.72 3.09
N TYR A 213 6.89 -6.64 4.01
CA TYR A 213 7.83 -6.39 5.09
C TYR A 213 9.27 -6.56 4.61
N ASP A 214 9.66 -7.82 4.39
CA ASP A 214 10.99 -8.17 3.93
C ASP A 214 10.95 -8.50 2.43
N ILE A 215 11.54 -7.68 1.57
CA ILE A 215 11.52 -7.93 0.12
C ILE A 215 12.38 -9.11 -0.32
N GLU A 216 13.35 -9.54 0.49
CA GLU A 216 14.18 -10.72 0.22
C GLU A 216 13.35 -12.01 0.36
N VAL A 217 12.46 -12.02 1.35
CA VAL A 217 11.68 -13.21 1.72
C VAL A 217 10.25 -13.17 1.18
N ALA A 218 9.62 -12.00 1.14
CA ALA A 218 8.21 -11.87 0.78
C ALA A 218 7.91 -12.39 -0.63
N PHE A 219 8.81 -12.12 -1.59
CA PHE A 219 8.61 -12.54 -2.98
C PHE A 219 8.92 -14.02 -3.23
N SER A 220 9.75 -14.66 -2.40
CA SER A 220 10.02 -16.10 -2.49
C SER A 220 8.86 -16.95 -1.94
N ARG A 221 8.06 -16.39 -1.02
CA ARG A 221 6.87 -17.04 -0.44
C ARG A 221 5.65 -17.04 -1.38
N ALA A 222 5.65 -16.23 -2.44
CA ALA A 222 4.57 -16.22 -3.41
C ALA A 222 4.53 -17.53 -4.23
N ALA A 223 3.32 -18.02 -4.54
CA ALA A 223 3.17 -19.23 -5.34
C ALA A 223 3.93 -19.12 -6.68
N PRO A 224 4.68 -20.15 -7.15
CA PRO A 224 5.57 -20.02 -8.30
C PRO A 224 4.89 -19.51 -9.59
N TRP A 225 3.66 -19.94 -9.84
CA TRP A 225 2.88 -19.49 -11.00
C TRP A 225 2.50 -18.00 -10.91
N LEU A 226 2.21 -17.51 -9.70
CA LEU A 226 1.88 -16.11 -9.44
C LEU A 226 3.13 -15.24 -9.55
N SER A 227 4.26 -15.70 -8.98
CA SER A 227 5.57 -15.06 -9.10
C SER A 227 6.00 -14.89 -10.55
N LYS A 228 5.89 -15.94 -11.37
CA LYS A 228 6.17 -15.88 -12.82
C LYS A 228 5.25 -14.91 -13.58
N LYS A 229 3.96 -14.89 -13.24
CA LYS A 229 3.00 -13.95 -13.84
C LYS A 229 3.33 -12.49 -13.48
N MET A 230 3.70 -12.23 -12.23
CA MET A 230 4.10 -10.89 -11.78
C MET A 230 5.38 -10.42 -12.49
N ALA A 231 6.41 -11.27 -12.57
CA ALA A 231 7.64 -10.95 -13.30
C ALA A 231 7.38 -10.55 -14.77
N ARG A 232 6.59 -11.35 -15.50
CA ARG A 232 6.19 -11.02 -16.88
C ARG A 232 5.49 -9.67 -16.98
N LYS A 233 4.60 -9.36 -16.03
CA LYS A 233 3.88 -8.09 -16.01
C LYS A 233 4.84 -6.91 -15.78
N LEU A 234 5.81 -7.06 -14.87
CA LEU A 234 6.81 -6.03 -14.62
C LEU A 234 7.73 -5.82 -15.83
N ILE A 235 8.16 -6.90 -16.49
CA ILE A 235 8.94 -6.82 -17.74
C ILE A 235 8.16 -6.08 -18.82
N GLN A 236 6.88 -6.42 -19.00
CA GLN A 236 6.01 -5.77 -20.00
C GLN A 236 5.70 -4.31 -19.69
N GLN A 237 5.76 -3.90 -18.42
CA GLN A 237 5.53 -2.50 -18.01
C GLN A 237 6.82 -1.68 -18.10
N PHE A 238 7.91 -2.16 -17.50
CA PHE A 238 9.10 -1.36 -17.22
C PHE A 238 10.25 -1.65 -18.16
N VAL A 239 10.36 -2.86 -18.70
CA VAL A 239 11.58 -3.30 -19.40
C VAL A 239 11.39 -3.22 -20.91
N THR A 240 10.47 -4.02 -21.46
CA THR A 240 10.29 -4.12 -22.92
C THR A 240 9.93 -2.78 -23.58
N PRO A 241 9.03 -1.95 -23.04
CA PRO A 241 8.69 -0.67 -23.68
C PRO A 241 9.79 0.40 -23.56
N ASN A 242 10.71 0.24 -22.61
CA ASN A 242 11.70 1.26 -22.26
C ASN A 242 13.14 0.82 -22.56
N GLU A 243 13.32 -0.16 -23.47
CA GLU A 243 14.62 -0.72 -23.86
C GLU A 243 15.66 0.38 -24.16
N THR A 244 15.31 1.34 -25.01
CA THR A 244 16.21 2.44 -25.36
C THR A 244 16.66 3.24 -24.13
N VAL A 245 15.74 3.54 -23.21
CA VAL A 245 16.07 4.33 -22.01
C VAL A 245 16.95 3.51 -21.06
N LEU A 246 16.64 2.24 -20.87
CA LEU A 246 17.39 1.34 -19.98
C LEU A 246 18.78 1.00 -20.54
N LEU A 247 18.93 0.81 -21.85
CA LEU A 247 20.21 0.58 -22.50
C LEU A 247 21.10 1.83 -22.51
N ASN A 248 20.49 3.02 -22.54
CA ASN A 248 21.21 4.30 -22.48
C ASN A 248 21.57 4.73 -21.05
N HIS A 249 21.43 3.84 -20.05
CA HIS A 249 21.81 4.13 -18.66
C HIS A 249 23.29 4.54 -18.58
N ALA A 250 23.51 5.83 -18.31
CA ALA A 250 24.73 6.56 -18.63
C ALA A 250 25.97 6.19 -17.79
N THR A 251 25.88 5.26 -16.85
CA THR A 251 26.91 5.02 -15.83
C THR A 251 27.52 3.61 -15.80
N ALA A 252 27.09 2.66 -16.63
CA ALA A 252 27.63 1.29 -16.58
C ALA A 252 28.11 0.76 -17.94
N LEU A 253 29.39 0.35 -18.00
CA LEU A 253 29.98 -0.44 -19.10
C LEU A 253 29.24 -1.79 -19.32
N GLU A 254 28.40 -2.22 -18.36
CA GLU A 254 27.64 -3.48 -18.35
C GLU A 254 26.13 -3.31 -18.66
N ALA A 255 25.67 -2.10 -19.03
CA ALA A 255 24.23 -1.82 -19.21
C ALA A 255 23.48 -2.80 -20.13
N PRO A 256 24.05 -3.31 -21.24
CA PRO A 256 23.41 -4.35 -22.06
C PRO A 256 23.19 -5.67 -21.31
N ASP A 257 24.19 -6.14 -20.54
CA ASP A 257 24.12 -7.39 -19.81
C ASP A 257 23.09 -7.30 -18.67
N ASP A 258 23.05 -6.16 -17.97
CA ASP A 258 22.06 -5.88 -16.92
C ASP A 258 20.64 -5.84 -17.46
N TYR A 259 20.44 -5.18 -18.60
CA TYR A 259 19.15 -5.14 -19.27
C TYR A 259 18.68 -6.54 -19.66
N HIS A 260 19.53 -7.34 -20.31
CA HIS A 260 19.20 -8.71 -20.70
C HIS A 260 18.96 -9.62 -19.49
N ALA A 261 19.71 -9.43 -18.40
CA ALA A 261 19.47 -10.13 -17.15
C ALA A 261 18.08 -9.78 -16.60
N LEU A 262 17.72 -8.49 -16.50
CA LEU A 262 16.41 -8.08 -15.99
C LEU A 262 15.26 -8.56 -16.90
N ALA A 263 15.41 -8.42 -18.22
CA ALA A 263 14.42 -8.82 -19.22
C ALA A 263 14.17 -10.35 -19.25
N SER A 264 15.15 -11.15 -18.82
CA SER A 264 15.05 -12.62 -18.78
C SER A 264 14.54 -13.18 -17.45
N ALA A 265 14.22 -12.35 -16.46
CA ALA A 265 13.76 -12.79 -15.15
C ALA A 265 12.52 -13.69 -15.24
N GLN A 266 12.56 -14.86 -14.59
CA GLN A 266 11.49 -15.87 -14.64
C GLN A 266 10.58 -15.87 -13.41
N SER A 267 10.95 -15.12 -12.37
CA SER A 267 10.21 -14.99 -11.12
C SER A 267 10.30 -13.56 -10.60
N LEU A 268 9.38 -13.19 -9.71
CA LEU A 268 9.37 -11.86 -9.09
C LEU A 268 10.64 -11.63 -8.26
N GLN A 269 11.12 -12.68 -7.58
CA GLN A 269 12.38 -12.66 -6.87
C GLN A 269 13.55 -12.36 -7.81
N GLN A 270 13.68 -13.08 -8.93
CA GLN A 270 14.76 -12.82 -9.89
C GLN A 270 14.68 -11.41 -10.50
N PHE A 271 13.46 -10.90 -10.74
CA PHE A 271 13.29 -9.53 -11.22
C PHE A 271 13.83 -8.54 -10.19
N GLN A 272 13.45 -8.72 -8.92
CA GLN A 272 13.89 -7.85 -7.82
C GLN A 272 15.41 -7.91 -7.61
N GLU A 273 16.01 -9.12 -7.62
CA GLU A 273 17.45 -9.33 -7.46
C GLU A 273 18.28 -8.74 -8.60
N ARG A 274 17.67 -8.49 -9.76
CA ARG A 274 18.33 -7.91 -10.95
C ARG A 274 18.00 -6.43 -11.15
N LEU A 275 17.12 -5.87 -10.32
CA LEU A 275 16.64 -4.49 -10.44
C LEU A 275 17.63 -3.47 -9.87
N TYR A 276 18.50 -3.87 -8.93
CA TYR A 276 19.30 -2.97 -8.09
C TYR A 276 20.04 -1.85 -8.84
N ARG A 277 20.69 -2.15 -9.97
CA ARG A 277 21.39 -1.14 -10.78
C ARG A 277 20.44 -0.12 -11.40
N PHE A 278 19.30 -0.58 -11.90
CA PHE A 278 18.22 0.30 -12.36
C PHE A 278 17.50 0.99 -11.21
N SER A 279 17.72 0.63 -9.95
CA SER A 279 17.28 1.39 -8.79
C SER A 279 18.36 2.36 -8.27
N GLY A 280 19.52 2.45 -8.93
CA GLY A 280 20.59 3.37 -8.58
C GLY A 280 21.60 2.83 -7.56
N TYR A 281 21.72 1.51 -7.40
CA TYR A 281 22.64 0.87 -6.46
C TYR A 281 23.73 0.08 -7.17
N ASP A 282 24.95 0.11 -6.63
CA ASP A 282 26.11 -0.58 -7.20
C ASP A 282 26.09 -2.11 -6.96
N SER A 283 25.42 -2.54 -5.88
CA SER A 283 25.32 -3.94 -5.50
C SER A 283 23.91 -4.34 -5.02
N LEU A 284 23.59 -5.62 -5.15
CA LEU A 284 22.35 -6.19 -4.60
C LEU A 284 22.28 -6.03 -3.06
N ALA A 285 23.42 -6.15 -2.37
CA ALA A 285 23.49 -5.99 -0.93
C ALA A 285 23.13 -4.54 -0.51
N ASP A 286 23.67 -3.53 -1.20
CA ASP A 286 23.33 -2.13 -0.94
C ASP A 286 21.86 -1.86 -1.24
N TYR A 287 21.34 -2.41 -2.33
CA TYR A 287 19.92 -2.32 -2.64
C TYR A 287 19.05 -2.89 -1.53
N MET A 288 19.33 -4.10 -1.05
CA MET A 288 18.55 -4.70 0.03
C MET A 288 18.69 -3.90 1.33
N ALA A 289 19.88 -3.42 1.67
CA ALA A 289 20.10 -2.60 2.86
C ALA A 289 19.23 -1.33 2.86
N HIS A 290 19.06 -0.67 1.71
CA HIS A 290 18.33 0.60 1.61
C HIS A 290 16.87 0.48 1.17
N CYS A 291 16.51 -0.58 0.45
CA CYS A 291 15.19 -0.78 -0.12
C CYS A 291 14.31 -1.76 0.65
N ASN A 292 14.86 -2.49 1.63
CA ASN A 292 14.08 -3.41 2.45
C ASN A 292 13.28 -2.65 3.54
N PRO A 293 11.92 -2.65 3.50
CA PRO A 293 11.10 -1.84 4.40
C PRO A 293 11.27 -2.15 5.90
N VAL A 294 11.73 -3.35 6.26
CA VAL A 294 11.95 -3.74 7.66
C VAL A 294 13.13 -3.04 8.32
N ASN A 295 14.04 -2.47 7.54
CA ASN A 295 15.23 -1.84 8.07
C ASN A 295 14.89 -0.48 8.70
N GLY A 296 15.30 -0.29 9.95
CA GLY A 296 15.20 0.99 10.65
C GLY A 296 13.79 1.39 11.11
N MET A 297 12.83 0.45 11.17
CA MET A 297 11.45 0.76 11.59
C MET A 297 11.36 1.41 12.98
N GLU A 298 12.37 1.24 13.84
CA GLU A 298 12.51 1.94 15.13
C GLU A 298 12.62 3.47 15.01
N ASN A 299 12.95 3.99 13.82
CA ASN A 299 13.04 5.42 13.56
C ASN A 299 11.70 6.05 13.15
N ILE A 300 10.62 5.26 13.00
CA ILE A 300 9.28 5.78 12.76
C ILE A 300 8.84 6.61 13.97
N ALA A 301 8.62 7.91 13.74
CA ALA A 301 8.37 8.89 14.81
C ALA A 301 6.93 9.43 14.84
N ILE A 302 6.02 8.85 14.05
CA ILE A 302 4.62 9.28 13.95
C ILE A 302 3.69 8.08 13.96
N PRO A 303 2.42 8.23 14.39
CA PRO A 303 1.47 7.12 14.44
C PRO A 303 1.29 6.42 13.09
N VAL A 304 1.49 5.09 13.07
CA VAL A 304 1.29 4.22 11.91
C VAL A 304 0.36 3.07 12.25
N MET A 305 -0.76 2.96 11.53
CA MET A 305 -1.59 1.76 11.56
C MET A 305 -1.20 0.82 10.41
N VAL A 306 -0.90 -0.43 10.75
CA VAL A 306 -0.53 -1.47 9.79
C VAL A 306 -1.65 -2.50 9.72
N LEU A 307 -2.24 -2.72 8.54
CA LEU A 307 -3.34 -3.66 8.33
C LEU A 307 -2.92 -4.84 7.45
N ASN A 308 -3.00 -6.05 7.99
CA ASN A 308 -2.76 -7.32 7.29
C ASN A 308 -3.99 -8.22 7.30
N ALA A 309 -4.03 -9.16 6.34
CA ALA A 309 -4.98 -10.27 6.32
C ALA A 309 -4.23 -11.61 6.33
N GLU A 310 -4.66 -12.55 7.17
CA GLU A 310 -4.04 -13.88 7.24
C GLU A 310 -4.24 -14.71 5.96
N ASP A 311 -5.25 -14.40 5.15
CA ASP A 311 -5.55 -15.10 3.89
C ASP A 311 -5.06 -14.34 2.64
N ASP A 312 -4.05 -13.50 2.80
CA ASP A 312 -3.36 -12.80 1.72
C ASP A 312 -2.37 -13.74 0.98
N PRO A 313 -2.60 -14.05 -0.31
CA PRO A 313 -1.73 -14.94 -1.09
C PRO A 313 -0.49 -14.24 -1.68
N ILE A 314 -0.37 -12.92 -1.53
CA ILE A 314 0.74 -12.11 -2.03
C ILE A 314 1.68 -11.78 -0.87
N CYS A 315 1.14 -11.18 0.20
CA CYS A 315 1.86 -10.91 1.43
C CYS A 315 1.50 -11.99 2.47
N ALA A 316 2.12 -13.16 2.35
CA ALA A 316 1.84 -14.33 3.19
C ALA A 316 1.81 -13.97 4.68
N ALA A 317 0.94 -14.63 5.46
CA ALA A 317 0.79 -14.37 6.89
C ALA A 317 2.12 -14.48 7.67
N ASP A 318 3.02 -15.36 7.24
CA ASP A 318 4.33 -15.49 7.87
C ASP A 318 5.18 -14.21 7.72
N ASN A 319 4.96 -13.40 6.66
CA ASN A 319 5.65 -12.12 6.50
C ASN A 319 5.33 -11.13 7.62
N VAL A 320 4.10 -11.16 8.17
CA VAL A 320 3.78 -10.32 9.32
C VAL A 320 4.21 -10.98 10.63
N ARG A 321 4.08 -12.31 10.74
CA ARG A 321 4.40 -13.05 11.97
C ARG A 321 5.87 -12.96 12.35
N ASP A 322 6.77 -12.97 11.37
CA ASP A 322 8.22 -12.84 11.60
C ASP A 322 8.57 -11.51 12.29
N PHE A 323 7.83 -10.44 11.99
CA PHE A 323 8.08 -9.09 12.52
C PHE A 323 7.08 -8.66 13.59
N GLN A 324 6.06 -9.46 13.87
CA GLN A 324 4.99 -9.13 14.81
C GLN A 324 5.52 -8.75 16.19
N ALA A 325 6.49 -9.52 16.72
CA ALA A 325 7.10 -9.25 18.02
C ALA A 325 7.80 -7.88 18.07
N MET A 326 8.54 -7.53 17.02
CA MET A 326 9.23 -6.25 16.89
C MET A 326 8.21 -5.09 16.78
N LEU A 327 7.24 -5.22 15.86
CA LEU A 327 6.20 -4.19 15.65
C LEU A 327 5.39 -3.91 16.91
N SER A 328 5.15 -4.94 17.73
CA SER A 328 4.43 -4.80 19.01
C SER A 328 5.15 -3.93 20.04
N GLN A 329 6.46 -3.71 19.88
CA GLN A 329 7.26 -2.90 20.80
C GLN A 329 7.43 -1.45 20.33
N LEU A 330 7.07 -1.14 19.09
CA LEU A 330 7.19 0.21 18.56
C LEU A 330 6.05 1.09 19.12
N PRO A 331 6.36 2.22 19.78
CA PRO A 331 5.34 3.05 20.44
C PRO A 331 4.36 3.70 19.48
N GLU A 332 4.82 3.96 18.25
CA GLU A 332 4.04 4.62 17.20
C GLU A 332 3.29 3.65 16.29
N VAL A 333 3.49 2.34 16.42
CA VAL A 333 2.92 1.36 15.48
C VAL A 333 1.83 0.53 16.13
N MET A 334 0.67 0.49 15.47
CA MET A 334 -0.41 -0.46 15.77
C MET A 334 -0.57 -1.44 14.61
N LEU A 335 -0.25 -2.71 14.86
CA LEU A 335 -0.49 -3.79 13.92
C LEU A 335 -1.88 -4.38 14.12
N VAL A 336 -2.65 -4.46 13.04
CA VAL A 336 -4.00 -4.99 12.95
C VAL A 336 -4.01 -6.17 11.97
N ILE A 337 -4.31 -7.37 12.45
CA ILE A 337 -4.39 -8.58 11.62
C ILE A 337 -5.84 -9.05 11.56
N THR A 338 -6.39 -9.15 10.35
CA THR A 338 -7.71 -9.72 10.12
C THR A 338 -7.59 -11.18 9.67
N ARG A 339 -8.57 -12.01 10.04
CA ARG A 339 -8.62 -13.41 9.57
C ARG A 339 -8.87 -13.51 8.06
N ARG A 340 -9.57 -12.51 7.51
CA ARG A 340 -10.09 -12.43 6.15
C ARG A 340 -9.89 -11.01 5.62
N GLY A 341 -9.65 -10.90 4.34
CA GLY A 341 -9.49 -9.62 3.64
C GLY A 341 -8.61 -9.74 2.41
N THR A 342 -7.87 -10.86 2.33
CA THR A 342 -6.90 -11.22 1.28
C THR A 342 -6.03 -10.02 0.88
N HIS A 343 -5.45 -10.02 -0.33
CA HIS A 343 -4.63 -8.90 -0.76
C HIS A 343 -5.49 -7.69 -1.16
N CYS A 344 -5.53 -6.68 -0.28
CA CYS A 344 -6.20 -5.40 -0.51
C CYS A 344 -7.72 -5.50 -0.82
N ALA A 345 -8.44 -6.47 -0.26
CA ALA A 345 -9.85 -6.73 -0.58
C ALA A 345 -10.75 -6.91 0.66
N HIS A 346 -10.50 -6.16 1.73
CA HIS A 346 -11.33 -6.17 2.94
C HIS A 346 -12.73 -5.61 2.67
N PHE A 347 -13.65 -6.49 2.27
CA PHE A 347 -15.05 -6.16 2.03
C PHE A 347 -15.94 -6.63 3.17
N SER A 348 -16.85 -5.76 3.63
CA SER A 348 -17.78 -6.09 4.70
C SER A 348 -19.25 -5.95 4.30
N GLY A 349 -20.12 -6.69 5.00
CA GLY A 349 -21.56 -6.64 4.83
C GLY A 349 -22.07 -7.41 3.61
N ILE A 350 -23.40 -7.58 3.52
CA ILE A 350 -24.05 -8.28 2.39
C ILE A 350 -23.75 -7.57 1.07
N TRP A 351 -23.77 -6.23 1.10
CA TRP A 351 -23.28 -5.36 0.04
C TRP A 351 -21.81 -5.04 0.33
N PRO A 352 -20.85 -5.39 -0.54
CA PRO A 352 -19.41 -5.27 -0.29
C PRO A 352 -18.97 -3.83 -0.06
N LYS A 353 -18.95 -3.40 1.20
CA LYS A 353 -18.42 -2.09 1.60
C LYS A 353 -16.89 -2.17 1.81
N PRO A 354 -16.13 -1.14 1.43
CA PRO A 354 -14.67 -1.15 1.54
C PRO A 354 -14.21 -0.92 2.99
N TRP A 355 -14.22 -1.98 3.80
CA TRP A 355 -13.99 -1.90 5.25
C TRP A 355 -12.62 -1.32 5.62
N ALA A 356 -11.56 -1.71 4.90
CA ALA A 356 -10.22 -1.18 5.14
C ALA A 356 -10.12 0.33 4.81
N HIS A 357 -10.81 0.80 3.78
CA HIS A 357 -10.81 2.22 3.42
C HIS A 357 -11.58 3.05 4.46
N GLN A 358 -12.67 2.49 4.99
CA GLN A 358 -13.42 3.07 6.11
C GLN A 358 -12.57 3.13 7.38
N LEU A 359 -11.82 2.07 7.68
CA LEU A 359 -10.88 2.03 8.80
C LEU A 359 -9.80 3.11 8.64
N ALA A 360 -9.16 3.19 7.48
CA ALA A 360 -8.11 4.18 7.20
C ALA A 360 -8.64 5.63 7.31
N GLY A 361 -9.79 5.92 6.70
CA GLY A 361 -10.42 7.24 6.81
C GLY A 361 -10.77 7.61 8.25
N ARG A 362 -11.35 6.68 9.02
CA ARG A 362 -11.65 6.89 10.44
C ARG A 362 -10.37 7.11 11.26
N TYR A 363 -9.33 6.32 11.01
CA TYR A 363 -8.04 6.44 11.66
C TYR A 363 -7.46 7.84 11.47
N PHE A 364 -7.39 8.34 10.25
CA PHE A 364 -6.89 9.68 9.98
C PHE A 364 -7.71 10.78 10.66
N LEU A 365 -9.06 10.69 10.63
CA LEU A 365 -9.92 11.64 11.33
C LEU A 365 -9.66 11.67 12.84
N VAL A 366 -9.41 10.51 13.45
CA VAL A 366 -9.07 10.41 14.89
C VAL A 366 -7.69 11.02 15.15
N CYS A 367 -6.68 10.75 14.32
CA CYS A 367 -5.35 11.36 14.45
C CYS A 367 -5.39 12.89 14.32
N GLN A 368 -6.20 13.43 13.40
CA GLN A 368 -6.38 14.87 13.23
C GLN A 368 -6.88 15.56 14.50
N GLN A 369 -7.85 14.96 15.19
CA GLN A 369 -8.42 15.55 16.41
C GLN A 369 -7.39 15.66 17.53
N ALA A 370 -6.44 14.72 17.64
CA ALA A 370 -5.36 14.83 18.62
C ALA A 370 -4.40 15.97 18.28
N SER A 371 -4.06 16.15 17.01
CA SER A 371 -3.10 17.17 16.57
C SER A 371 -3.58 18.61 16.77
N GLY A 372 -4.89 18.83 16.97
CA GLY A 372 -5.48 20.14 17.26
C GLY A 372 -5.74 20.40 18.76
N SER A 373 -5.28 19.52 19.65
CA SER A 373 -5.48 19.61 21.10
C SER A 373 -4.29 20.22 21.86
N ASP A 374 -3.17 20.42 21.16
CA ASP A 374 -1.94 21.07 21.64
C ASP A 374 -1.88 22.52 21.15
#